data_AF-A0A4Q4SHM4-F1
#
_entry.id   AF-A0A4Q4SHM4-F1
#
_cell.length_a   1.000
_cell.length_b   1.000
_cell.length_c   1.000
_cell.angle_alpha   90.00
_cell.angle_beta   90.00
_cell.angle_gamma   90.00
#
_symmetry.space_group_name_H-M   'P 1'
#
loop_
_entity.id
_entity.type
_entity.pdbx_description
1 polymer ?
#
loop_
_entity_poly.entity_id
_entity_poly.type
_entity_poly.pdbx_seq_one_letter_code
_entity_poly.pdbx_strand_id
1 'polypeptide(L)'
;MKVTITCRIMLDDIEMDNEADTRFFLFLSKNGQGRWGVDFMTLLFDKDKMVPVVPGKAFEIPENEAKQYPSGYRYLAWAESKAERPPKMDLNAHGPERDILYAKCKTWLEGGEVKPNLTGHDIVQY
;
A
#
# COMPACT_ATOMS: atom_id res chain seq x y z
N MET A 1 4.85 -7.01 -10.98
CA MET A 1 5.47 -5.75 -11.47
C MET A 1 5.93 -4.96 -10.25
N LYS A 2 7.17 -4.45 -10.23
CA LYS A 2 7.63 -3.56 -9.15
C LYS A 2 7.36 -2.11 -9.54
N VAL A 3 6.83 -1.32 -8.61
CA VAL A 3 6.41 0.08 -8.82
C VAL A 3 6.89 0.89 -7.64
N THR A 4 7.29 2.14 -7.85
CA THR A 4 7.55 3.09 -6.76
C THR A 4 6.43 4.12 -6.75
N ILE A 5 5.74 4.24 -5.62
CA ILE A 5 4.78 5.31 -5.36
C ILE A 5 5.54 6.45 -4.70
N THR A 6 5.41 7.64 -5.27
CA THR A 6 6.02 8.86 -4.73
C THR A 6 4.91 9.81 -4.31
N CYS A 7 4.96 10.28 -3.07
CA CYS A 7 4.05 11.31 -2.61
C CYS A 7 4.80 12.39 -1.83
N ARG A 8 4.26 13.60 -1.91
CA ARG A 8 4.78 14.77 -1.21
C ARG A 8 3.83 15.17 -0.11
N ILE A 9 4.37 15.36 1.09
CA ILE A 9 3.61 15.60 2.31
C ILE A 9 4.23 16.78 3.05
N MET A 10 3.38 17.61 3.66
CA MET A 10 3.80 18.67 4.58
C MET A 10 3.69 18.16 6.01
N LEU A 11 4.80 18.16 6.76
CA LEU A 11 4.87 17.75 8.16
C LEU A 11 5.53 18.88 8.96
N ASP A 12 4.77 19.52 9.87
CA ASP A 12 5.22 20.66 10.68
C ASP A 12 6.01 21.72 9.88
N ASP A 13 5.41 22.18 8.77
CA ASP A 13 6.00 23.15 7.81
C ASP A 13 7.30 22.68 7.11
N ILE A 14 7.61 21.38 7.17
CA ILE A 14 8.68 20.74 6.42
C ILE A 14 8.09 19.91 5.28
N GLU A 15 8.48 20.24 4.05
CA GLU A 15 8.14 19.49 2.85
C GLU A 15 8.96 18.20 2.81
N MET A 16 8.28 17.06 2.78
CA MET A 16 8.85 15.72 2.81
C MET A 16 8.36 14.91 1.62
N ASP A 17 9.26 14.16 0.98
CA ASP A 17 8.91 13.17 -0.02
C ASP A 17 8.94 11.76 0.60
N ASN A 18 7.87 11.00 0.40
CA ASN A 18 7.85 9.57 0.62
C ASN A 18 8.08 8.85 -0.71
N GLU A 19 8.94 7.85 -0.69
CA GLU A 19 9.08 6.90 -1.78
C GLU A 19 8.84 5.50 -1.23
N ALA A 20 7.79 4.84 -1.74
CA ALA A 20 7.40 3.51 -1.33
C ALA A 20 7.51 2.53 -2.51
N ASP A 21 8.37 1.53 -2.37
CA ASP A 21 8.50 0.42 -3.32
C ASP A 21 7.37 -0.58 -3.06
N THR A 22 6.67 -0.95 -4.13
CA THR A 22 5.50 -1.83 -4.07
C THR A 22 5.49 -2.85 -5.20
N ARG A 23 4.61 -3.85 -5.06
CA ARG A 23 4.26 -4.80 -6.11
C ARG A 23 2.78 -4.69 -6.38
N PHE A 24 2.42 -4.31 -7.61
CA PHE A 24 1.02 -4.24 -8.03
C PHE A 24 0.54 -5.57 -8.58
N PHE A 25 -0.71 -5.89 -8.23
CA PHE A 25 -1.46 -7.07 -8.68
C PHE A 25 -2.78 -6.59 -9.28
N LEU A 26 -2.96 -6.84 -10.57
CA LEU A 26 -4.17 -6.49 -11.31
C LEU A 26 -4.86 -7.80 -11.74
N PHE A 27 -6.10 -7.97 -11.32
CA PHE A 27 -6.96 -9.08 -11.68
C PHE A 27 -7.80 -8.61 -12.86
N LEU A 28 -7.57 -9.23 -14.02
CA LEU A 28 -8.13 -8.82 -15.29
C LEU A 28 -9.09 -9.89 -15.81
N SER A 29 -10.25 -9.48 -16.29
CA SER A 29 -11.16 -10.33 -17.07
C SER A 29 -11.63 -9.64 -18.34
N LYS A 30 -12.12 -10.46 -19.26
CA LYS A 30 -12.73 -10.01 -20.51
C LYS A 30 -14.25 -10.06 -20.33
N ASN A 31 -14.91 -8.92 -20.47
CA ASN A 31 -16.37 -8.85 -20.33
C ASN A 31 -17.10 -9.52 -21.50
N GLY A 32 -18.43 -9.64 -21.42
CA GLY A 32 -19.26 -10.29 -22.44
C GLY A 32 -19.20 -9.65 -23.85
N GLN A 33 -18.68 -8.42 -23.98
CA GLN A 33 -18.45 -7.75 -25.26
C GLN A 33 -17.03 -7.95 -25.79
N GLY A 34 -16.23 -8.77 -25.11
CA GLY A 34 -14.86 -9.04 -25.49
C GLY A 34 -13.85 -7.95 -25.11
N ARG A 35 -14.17 -7.04 -24.17
CA ARG A 35 -13.24 -5.99 -23.71
C ARG A 35 -12.56 -6.40 -22.40
N TRP A 36 -11.25 -6.23 -22.34
CA TRP A 36 -10.47 -6.42 -21.10
C TRP A 36 -10.68 -5.26 -20.14
N GLY A 37 -10.75 -5.56 -18.85
CA GLY A 37 -10.82 -4.59 -17.77
C GLY A 37 -10.11 -5.08 -16.51
N VAL A 38 -9.95 -4.18 -15.54
CA VAL A 38 -9.46 -4.50 -14.19
C VAL A 38 -10.67 -4.73 -13.29
N ASP A 39 -10.84 -5.95 -12.80
CA ASP A 39 -11.89 -6.28 -11.84
C ASP A 39 -11.47 -5.89 -10.42
N PHE A 40 -10.20 -6.11 -10.11
CA PHE A 40 -9.63 -5.82 -8.81
C PHE A 40 -8.15 -5.46 -8.93
N MET A 41 -7.73 -4.48 -8.12
CA MET A 41 -6.33 -4.08 -8.01
C MET A 41 -5.95 -4.01 -6.53
N THR A 42 -4.78 -4.54 -6.22
CA THR A 42 -4.15 -4.38 -4.91
C THR A 42 -2.64 -4.35 -5.06
N LEU A 43 -1.94 -4.13 -3.95
CA LEU A 43 -0.51 -4.07 -3.91
C LEU A 43 0.05 -4.59 -2.58
N LEU A 44 1.34 -4.89 -2.59
CA LEU A 44 2.12 -5.13 -1.37
C LEU A 44 3.28 -4.15 -1.34
N PHE A 45 3.49 -3.52 -0.21
CA PHE A 45 4.62 -2.63 0.03
C PHE A 45 5.85 -3.42 0.47
N ASP A 46 6.97 -3.21 -0.21
CA ASP A 46 8.27 -3.84 0.07
C ASP A 46 9.11 -3.00 1.03
N LYS A 47 9.12 -1.68 0.88
CA LYS A 47 9.86 -0.75 1.75
C LYS A 47 9.45 0.68 1.42
N ASP A 48 9.65 1.58 2.37
CA ASP A 48 9.55 3.00 2.14
C ASP A 48 10.70 3.79 2.79
N LYS A 49 10.83 5.03 2.36
CA LYS A 49 11.68 6.04 3.01
C LYS A 49 10.96 7.38 2.98
N MET A 50 11.30 8.25 3.92
CA MET A 50 10.81 9.62 4.00
C MET A 50 12.00 10.55 4.08
N VAL A 51 12.08 11.53 3.17
CA VAL A 51 13.22 12.44 3.04
C VAL A 51 12.74 13.88 2.96
N PRO A 52 13.41 14.84 3.63
CA PRO A 52 13.14 16.25 3.43
C PRO A 52 13.46 16.67 1.98
N VAL A 53 12.56 17.45 1.38
CA VAL A 53 12.73 17.96 0.01
C VAL A 53 13.84 19.00 -0.05
N VAL A 54 13.89 19.88 0.96
CA VAL A 54 14.96 20.88 1.07
C VAL A 54 16.23 20.20 1.59
N PRO A 55 17.33 20.19 0.81
CA PRO A 55 18.58 19.57 1.24
C PRO A 55 19.09 20.16 2.55
N GLY A 56 19.54 19.30 3.47
CA GLY A 56 20.08 19.71 4.77
C GLY A 56 19.03 20.04 5.83
N LYS A 57 17.73 20.08 5.50
CA LYS A 57 16.69 20.01 6.52
C LYS A 57 16.66 18.61 7.14
N ALA A 58 16.20 18.55 8.38
CA ALA A 58 15.94 17.31 9.10
C ALA A 58 14.52 17.37 9.68
N PHE A 59 13.88 16.22 9.73
CA PHE A 59 12.61 16.01 10.41
C PHE A 59 12.77 14.74 11.25
N GLU A 60 12.48 14.83 12.54
CA GLU A 60 12.58 13.68 13.44
C GLU A 60 11.23 12.97 13.51
N ILE A 61 11.13 11.81 12.87
CA ILE A 61 9.93 10.96 12.97
C ILE A 61 9.99 10.18 14.29
N PRO A 62 9.01 10.30 15.19
CA PRO A 62 8.99 9.55 16.46
C PRO A 62 8.96 8.04 16.20
N GLU A 63 10.07 7.35 16.48
CA GLU A 63 10.23 5.94 16.14
C GLU A 63 9.26 5.05 16.91
N ASN A 64 8.93 5.40 18.15
CA ASN A 64 7.94 4.72 18.97
C ASN A 64 6.54 4.72 18.32
N GLU A 65 6.17 5.83 17.68
CA GLU A 65 4.92 5.93 16.93
C GLU A 65 5.01 5.18 15.61
N ALA A 66 6.10 5.37 14.84
CA ALA A 66 6.25 4.72 13.54
C ALA A 66 6.35 3.19 13.65
N LYS A 67 6.89 2.67 14.76
CA LYS A 67 7.10 1.22 14.99
C LYS A 67 5.83 0.38 14.94
N GLN A 68 4.67 0.97 15.23
CA GLN A 68 3.38 0.27 15.20
C GLN A 68 2.87 -0.06 13.78
N TYR A 69 3.40 0.64 12.75
CA TYR A 69 2.97 0.45 11.37
C TYR A 69 3.77 -0.67 10.66
N PRO A 70 3.22 -1.25 9.57
CA PRO A 70 3.88 -2.33 8.87
C PRO A 70 5.18 -1.90 8.21
N SER A 71 6.18 -2.77 8.23
CA SER A 71 7.55 -2.44 7.82
C SER A 71 7.72 -2.02 6.36
N GLY A 72 6.84 -2.47 5.46
CA GLY A 72 6.93 -2.15 4.03
C GLY A 72 6.57 -0.71 3.68
N TYR A 73 5.81 -0.01 4.53
CA TYR A 73 5.26 1.33 4.26
C TYR A 73 5.08 2.12 5.55
N ARG A 74 6.06 1.97 6.44
CA ARG A 74 5.97 2.41 7.82
C ARG A 74 5.73 3.91 7.94
N TYR A 75 6.52 4.68 7.19
CA TYR A 75 6.52 6.13 7.25
C TYR A 75 5.36 6.71 6.46
N LEU A 76 4.96 6.06 5.36
CA LEU A 76 3.73 6.41 4.65
C LEU A 76 2.50 6.24 5.56
N ALA A 77 2.36 5.08 6.21
CA ALA A 77 1.24 4.81 7.11
C ALA A 77 1.23 5.75 8.34
N TRP A 78 2.41 6.05 8.90
CA TRP A 78 2.53 7.03 9.96
C TRP A 78 2.12 8.44 9.49
N ALA A 79 2.51 8.86 8.29
CA ALA A 79 2.12 10.16 7.75
C ALA A 79 0.61 10.24 7.45
N GLU A 80 0.01 9.18 6.91
CA GLU A 80 -1.45 9.09 6.69
C GLU A 80 -2.23 9.20 8.01
N SER A 81 -1.75 8.54 9.07
CA SER A 81 -2.41 8.61 10.38
C SER A 81 -2.36 10.01 11.00
N LYS A 82 -1.26 10.76 10.80
CA LYS A 82 -1.15 12.17 11.19
C LYS A 82 -2.08 13.08 10.38
N ALA A 83 -2.39 12.70 9.15
CA ALA A 83 -3.35 13.40 8.29
C ALA A 83 -4.82 12.96 8.53
N GLU A 84 -5.11 12.29 9.65
CA GLU A 84 -6.44 11.77 10.01
C GLU A 84 -7.03 10.81 8.96
N ARG A 85 -6.18 10.18 8.15
CA ARG A 85 -6.55 9.13 7.19
C ARG A 85 -6.03 7.80 7.70
N PRO A 86 -6.88 6.92 8.25
CA PRO A 86 -6.40 5.66 8.81
C PRO A 86 -5.77 4.81 7.68
N PRO A 87 -4.49 4.43 7.79
CA PRO A 87 -3.82 3.64 6.77
C PRO A 87 -4.40 2.22 6.72
N LYS A 88 -4.44 1.63 5.53
CA LYS A 88 -4.76 0.20 5.39
C LYS A 88 -3.60 -0.61 5.95
N MET A 89 -3.84 -1.52 6.89
CA MET A 89 -2.79 -2.19 7.69
C MET A 89 -2.35 -3.56 7.16
N ASP A 90 -3.03 -4.06 6.13
CA ASP A 90 -2.87 -5.39 5.55
C ASP A 90 -2.23 -5.37 4.16
N LEU A 91 -1.32 -4.43 3.88
CA LEU A 91 -0.62 -4.32 2.58
C LEU A 91 0.88 -4.62 2.66
N ASN A 92 1.33 -5.40 3.66
CA ASN A 92 2.76 -5.60 3.90
C ASN A 92 3.34 -6.81 3.15
N ALA A 93 4.43 -6.64 2.39
CA ALA A 93 5.09 -7.77 1.72
C ALA A 93 5.83 -8.72 2.67
N HIS A 94 6.07 -8.29 3.91
CA HIS A 94 6.85 -9.02 4.92
C HIS A 94 6.00 -9.83 5.92
N GLY A 95 4.68 -9.77 5.79
CA GLY A 95 3.74 -10.46 6.67
C GLY A 95 2.94 -11.57 5.97
N PRO A 96 1.93 -12.13 6.66
CA PRO A 96 1.06 -13.16 6.08
C PRO A 96 0.28 -12.68 4.83
N GLU A 97 0.12 -11.37 4.66
CA GLU A 97 -0.58 -10.73 3.53
C GLU A 97 -0.01 -11.19 2.19
N ARG A 98 1.31 -11.40 2.11
CA ARG A 98 1.99 -11.88 0.90
C ARG A 98 1.47 -13.23 0.46
N ASP A 99 1.46 -14.19 1.39
CA ASP A 99 1.10 -15.56 1.09
C ASP A 99 -0.41 -15.67 0.80
N ILE A 100 -1.23 -14.87 1.49
CA ILE A 100 -2.66 -14.75 1.23
C ILE A 100 -2.93 -14.18 -0.17
N LEU A 101 -2.27 -13.09 -0.56
CA LEU A 101 -2.44 -12.54 -1.90
C LEU A 101 -1.99 -13.52 -2.98
N TYR A 102 -0.90 -14.24 -2.77
CA TYR A 102 -0.43 -15.23 -3.75
C TYR A 102 -1.41 -16.40 -3.89
N ALA A 103 -2.01 -16.87 -2.79
CA ALA A 103 -3.08 -17.86 -2.84
C ALA A 103 -4.29 -17.35 -3.64
N LYS A 104 -4.69 -16.09 -3.44
CA LYS A 104 -5.77 -15.47 -4.23
C LYS A 104 -5.45 -15.35 -5.71
N CYS A 105 -4.23 -14.93 -6.06
CA CYS A 105 -3.77 -14.89 -7.45
C CYS A 105 -3.90 -16.27 -8.09
N LYS A 106 -3.51 -17.34 -7.37
CA LYS A 106 -3.69 -18.72 -7.84
C LYS A 106 -5.16 -19.06 -8.04
N THR A 107 -6.01 -18.81 -7.05
CA THR A 107 -7.46 -19.07 -7.14
C THR A 107 -8.08 -18.37 -8.35
N TRP A 108 -7.74 -17.12 -8.61
CA TRP A 108 -8.23 -16.38 -9.78
C TRP A 108 -7.80 -17.01 -11.10
N LEU A 109 -6.52 -17.37 -11.23
CA LEU A 109 -6.01 -18.01 -12.44
C LEU A 109 -6.64 -19.39 -12.69
N GLU A 110 -7.12 -20.06 -11.64
CA GLU A 110 -7.86 -21.32 -11.72
C GLU A 110 -9.38 -21.12 -11.98
N GLY A 111 -9.84 -19.87 -12.17
CA GLY A 111 -11.23 -19.53 -12.44
C GLY A 111 -12.11 -19.42 -11.19
N GLY A 112 -11.51 -19.43 -10.00
CA GLY A 112 -12.20 -19.21 -8.73
C GLY A 112 -12.47 -17.74 -8.44
N GLU A 113 -13.47 -17.48 -7.60
CA GLU A 113 -13.81 -16.14 -7.13
C GLU A 113 -12.80 -15.64 -6.09
N VAL A 114 -12.43 -14.37 -6.16
CA VAL A 114 -11.50 -13.72 -5.22
C VAL A 114 -12.15 -12.52 -4.57
N LYS A 115 -12.10 -12.47 -3.23
CA LYS A 115 -12.50 -11.29 -2.46
C LYS A 115 -11.37 -10.24 -2.41
N PRO A 116 -11.68 -8.94 -2.48
CA PRO A 116 -10.66 -7.87 -2.48
C PRO A 116 -9.72 -7.84 -1.26
N ASN A 117 -10.24 -7.91 -0.03
CA ASN A 117 -9.45 -7.67 1.19
C ASN A 117 -8.35 -8.72 1.49
N LEU A 118 -7.10 -8.33 1.78
CA LEU A 118 -6.02 -9.28 2.13
C LEU A 118 -6.21 -9.88 3.53
N THR A 119 -6.33 -9.07 4.59
CA THR A 119 -6.69 -9.53 5.94
C THR A 119 -7.75 -8.61 6.59
N GLY A 120 -8.95 -9.14 6.88
CA GLY A 120 -10.04 -8.40 7.56
C GLY A 120 -11.17 -7.87 6.65
N HIS A 121 -11.95 -6.91 7.15
CA HIS A 121 -13.13 -6.34 6.47
C HIS A 121 -12.77 -5.07 5.70
N ASP A 122 -13.00 -5.04 4.39
CA ASP A 122 -13.10 -3.78 3.65
C ASP A 122 -14.42 -3.13 4.06
N ILE A 123 -14.38 -2.08 4.89
CA ILE A 123 -15.56 -1.25 5.11
C ILE A 123 -15.39 0.00 4.24
N VAL A 124 -16.03 -0.03 3.07
CA VAL A 124 -16.27 1.17 2.28
C VAL A 124 -17.62 1.71 2.72
N GLN A 125 -17.64 2.79 3.51
CA GLN A 125 -18.85 3.58 3.72
C GLN A 125 -18.85 4.74 2.72
N TYR A 126 -19.93 4.81 1.94
CA TYR A 126 -20.21 5.90 1.00
C TYR A 126 -20.48 7.21 1.71
#